data_AF-A0A0N4XC97-F1
#
_entry.id   AF-A0A0N4XC97-F1
#
_cell.length_a   1.000
_cell.length_b   1.000
_cell.length_c   1.000
_cell.angle_alpha   90.00
_cell.angle_beta   90.00
_cell.angle_gamma   90.00
#
_symmetry.space_group_name_H-M   'P 1'
#
loop_
_entity.id
_entity.type
_entity.pdbx_description
1 polymer ?
#
loop_
_entity_poly.entity_id
_entity_poly.type
_entity_poly.pdbx_seq_one_letter_code
_entity_poly.pdbx_strand_id
1 'polypeptide(L)'
;MEPHISRLRAHCGVNDYGLHLINAATMALMASYDHHELKWTFDTGKPFLEVHARSHGHQMTIRTPQAAYVAMLLKKLSGQTTSDGSSAT
;
A
#
# COMPACT_ATOMS: atom_id res chain seq x y z
N MET A 1 -17.63 13.65 -11.37
CA MET A 1 -16.30 14.13 -10.95
C MET A 1 -15.28 13.15 -11.49
N GLU A 2 -14.33 13.61 -12.30
CA GLU A 2 -13.20 12.75 -12.70
C GLU A 2 -12.23 12.59 -11.51
N PRO A 3 -11.64 11.40 -11.33
CA PRO A 3 -10.62 11.22 -10.30
C PRO A 3 -9.39 12.07 -10.62
N HIS A 4 -8.96 12.90 -9.66
CA HIS A 4 -7.70 13.61 -9.78
C HIS A 4 -6.54 12.62 -9.65
N ILE A 5 -5.92 12.27 -10.79
CA ILE A 5 -4.75 11.39 -10.83
C ILE A 5 -3.49 12.24 -10.72
N SER A 6 -2.94 12.36 -9.51
CA SER A 6 -1.60 12.93 -9.30
C SER A 6 -0.53 11.85 -9.29
N ARG A 7 0.62 12.10 -9.92
CA ARG A 7 1.80 11.23 -9.85
C ARG A 7 2.86 11.87 -8.98
N LEU A 8 3.33 11.13 -7.97
CA LEU A 8 4.39 11.56 -7.07
C LEU A 8 5.47 10.47 -6.98
N ARG A 9 6.74 10.87 -7.05
CA ARG A 9 7.85 9.99 -6.66
C ARG A 9 7.98 10.04 -5.14
N ALA A 10 7.89 8.89 -4.50
CA ALA A 10 7.92 8.77 -3.06
C ALA A 10 8.78 7.59 -2.62
N HIS A 11 9.37 7.71 -1.44
CA HIS A 11 9.79 6.56 -0.66
C HIS A 11 8.56 5.93 0.01
N CYS A 12 8.50 4.61 -0.04
CA CYS A 12 7.47 3.79 0.56
C CYS A 12 8.06 3.14 1.82
N GLY A 13 7.78 3.73 2.99
CA GLY A 13 8.20 3.19 4.27
C GLY A 13 7.14 2.24 4.82
N VAL A 14 7.55 1.07 5.30
CA VAL A 14 6.67 0.12 6.00
C VAL A 14 7.30 -0.23 7.33
N ASN A 15 6.55 -0.07 8.42
CA ASN A 15 6.98 -0.43 9.77
C ASN A 15 5.81 -1.06 10.56
N ASP A 16 6.00 -1.25 11.87
CA ASP A 16 5.03 -1.80 12.80
C ASP A 16 3.80 -0.90 13.04
N TYR A 17 3.89 0.40 12.71
CA TYR A 17 2.74 1.31 12.72
C TYR A 17 1.91 1.23 11.43
N GLY A 18 2.57 1.14 10.27
CA GLY A 18 1.84 1.11 9.00
C GLY A 18 2.68 1.44 7.76
N LEU A 19 2.05 2.13 6.82
CA LEU A 19 2.59 2.54 5.52
C LEU A 19 2.77 4.06 5.45
N HIS A 20 3.96 4.51 5.05
CA HIS A 20 4.35 5.91 5.03
C HIS A 20 4.81 6.31 3.63
N LEU A 21 4.23 7.38 3.10
CA LEU A 21 4.63 7.98 1.83
C LEU A 21 5.43 9.24 2.10
N ILE A 22 6.70 9.22 1.71
CA ILE A 22 7.63 10.32 1.90
C ILE A 22 8.03 10.85 0.53
N ASN A 23 7.90 12.14 0.29
CA ASN A 23 8.29 12.75 -0.98
C ASN A 23 9.78 12.49 -1.27
N ALA A 24 10.11 11.92 -2.43
CA ALA A 24 11.48 11.53 -2.76
C ALA A 24 12.42 12.71 -3.04
N ALA A 25 11.90 13.90 -3.33
CA ALA A 25 12.71 15.10 -3.55
C ALA A 25 12.93 15.89 -2.25
N THR A 26 11.88 16.03 -1.43
CA THR A 26 11.90 16.92 -0.26
C THR A 26 12.04 16.20 1.07
N MET A 27 11.92 14.86 1.09
CA MET A 27 11.84 14.04 2.30
C MET A 27 10.67 14.41 3.23
N ALA A 28 9.70 15.20 2.75
CA ALA A 28 8.52 15.54 3.53
C ALA A 28 7.59 14.32 3.63
N LEU A 29 7.09 14.03 4.84
CA LEU A 29 6.04 13.03 5.04
C LEU A 29 4.73 13.54 4.43
N MET A 30 4.23 12.85 3.41
CA MET A 30 3.03 13.25 2.67
C MET A 30 1.79 12.57 3.23
N ALA A 31 1.92 11.31 3.61
CA ALA A 31 0.85 10.55 4.23
C ALA A 31 1.42 9.42 5.08
N SER A 32 0.69 9.09 6.15
CA SER A 32 0.93 7.94 7.01
C SER A 32 -0.40 7.24 7.22
N TYR A 33 -0.40 5.93 7.06
CA TYR A 33 -1.60 5.11 7.16
C TYR A 33 -1.36 3.94 8.10
N ASP A 34 -2.25 3.75 9.06
CA ASP A 34 -2.12 2.67 10.04
C ASP A 34 -2.53 1.31 9.44
N HIS A 35 -1.98 0.22 9.98
CA HIS A 35 -2.30 -1.13 9.50
C HIS A 35 -3.79 -1.48 9.51
N HIS A 36 -4.56 -0.99 10.49
CA HIS A 36 -5.97 -1.35 10.66
C HIS A 36 -6.88 -0.78 9.55
N GLU A 37 -6.50 0.35 8.98
CA GLU A 37 -7.26 1.02 7.92
C GLU A 37 -6.84 0.58 6.51
N LEU A 38 -5.62 0.06 6.38
CA LEU A 38 -5.04 -0.37 5.11
C LEU A 38 -5.66 -1.69 4.62
N LYS A 39 -6.08 -1.66 3.36
CA LYS A 39 -6.30 -2.83 2.52
C LYS A 39 -5.43 -2.71 1.29
N TRP A 40 -4.88 -3.82 0.82
CA TRP A 40 -4.06 -3.84 -0.37
C TRP A 40 -4.27 -5.11 -1.19
N THR A 41 -4.04 -4.98 -2.48
CA THR A 41 -4.07 -6.09 -3.43
C THR A 41 -2.76 -6.11 -4.18
N PHE A 42 -2.11 -7.28 -4.19
CA PHE A 42 -0.90 -7.54 -4.95
C PHE A 42 -1.15 -8.75 -5.85
N ASP A 43 -0.78 -8.61 -7.11
CA ASP A 43 -0.78 -9.68 -8.11
C ASP A 43 0.67 -9.92 -8.52
N THR A 44 1.13 -11.17 -8.44
CA THR A 44 2.52 -11.56 -8.74
C THR A 44 2.94 -11.22 -10.16
N GLY A 45 1.99 -11.06 -11.09
CA GLY A 45 2.25 -10.64 -12.47
C GLY A 45 2.41 -9.12 -12.66
N LYS A 46 2.21 -8.30 -11.62
CA LYS A 46 2.14 -6.84 -11.74
C LYS A 46 3.23 -6.13 -10.93
N PRO A 47 3.92 -5.12 -11.52
CA PRO A 47 4.96 -4.35 -10.81
C PRO A 47 4.36 -3.22 -9.96
N PHE A 48 3.24 -3.48 -9.27
CA PHE A 48 2.57 -2.50 -8.44
C PHE A 48 1.70 -3.12 -7.34
N LEU A 49 1.43 -2.31 -6.32
CA LEU A 49 0.51 -2.59 -5.23
C LEU A 49 -0.68 -1.62 -5.32
N GLU A 50 -1.90 -2.13 -5.30
CA GLU A 50 -3.10 -1.30 -5.10
C GLU A 50 -3.37 -1.18 -3.61
N VAL A 51 -3.53 0.05 -3.11
CA VAL A 51 -3.71 0.34 -1.69
C VAL A 51 -4.94 1.20 -1.50
N HIS A 52 -5.76 0.83 -0.53
CA HIS A 52 -6.94 1.55 -0.08
C HIS A 52 -6.81 1.84 1.42
N ALA A 53 -6.66 3.13 1.76
CA ALA A 53 -6.67 3.61 3.15
C ALA A 53 -8.10 4.04 3.50
N ARG A 54 -8.85 3.16 4.17
CA ARG A 54 -10.31 3.27 4.30
C ARG A 54 -10.76 4.52 5.06
N SER A 55 -10.12 4.85 6.19
CA SER A 55 -10.53 6.01 7.00
C SER A 55 -10.30 7.34 6.29
N HIS A 56 -9.32 7.38 5.39
CA HIS A 56 -8.95 8.54 4.60
C HIS A 56 -9.72 8.62 3.27
N GLY A 57 -10.39 7.54 2.85
CA GLY A 57 -11.00 7.45 1.52
C GLY A 57 -9.98 7.50 0.37
N HIS A 58 -8.69 7.27 0.66
CA HIS A 58 -7.62 7.35 -0.34
C HIS A 58 -7.45 6.02 -1.06
N GLN A 59 -7.40 6.07 -2.39
CA GLN A 59 -7.01 4.95 -3.24
C GLN A 59 -5.77 5.33 -4.03
N MET A 60 -4.77 4.46 -4.03
CA MET A 60 -3.49 4.73 -4.69
C MET A 60 -2.88 3.46 -5.28
N THR A 61 -2.04 3.64 -6.28
CA THR A 61 -1.22 2.57 -6.86
C THR A 61 0.26 2.88 -6.62
N ILE A 62 0.92 2.02 -5.86
CA ILE A 62 2.37 2.10 -5.63
C ILE A 62 3.06 1.27 -6.71
N ARG A 63 3.60 1.95 -7.73
CA ARG A 63 4.36 1.31 -8.81
C ARG A 63 5.82 1.18 -8.42
N THR A 64 6.30 -0.04 -8.25
CA THR A 64 7.70 -0.32 -7.90
C THR A 64 8.04 -1.77 -8.24
N PRO A 65 9.28 -2.05 -8.70
CA PRO A 65 9.78 -3.43 -8.82
C PRO A 65 9.77 -4.20 -7.49
N GLN A 66 9.68 -3.50 -6.36
CA GLN A 66 9.72 -4.07 -5.02
C GLN A 66 8.33 -4.40 -4.46
N ALA A 67 7.26 -4.36 -5.29
CA ALA A 67 5.87 -4.45 -4.83
C ALA A 67 5.58 -5.73 -4.02
N ALA A 68 6.16 -6.86 -4.42
CA ALA A 68 6.06 -8.12 -3.69
C ALA A 68 6.62 -8.00 -2.26
N TYR A 69 7.79 -7.38 -2.09
CA TYR A 69 8.42 -7.21 -0.78
C TYR A 69 7.61 -6.29 0.14
N VAL A 70 7.06 -5.20 -0.42
CA VAL A 70 6.18 -4.29 0.31
C VAL A 70 4.92 -5.03 0.78
N ALA A 71 4.27 -5.80 -0.11
CA ALA A 71 3.07 -6.57 0.22
C ALA A 71 3.34 -7.63 1.30
N MET A 72 4.46 -8.36 1.20
CA MET A 72 4.87 -9.35 2.20
C MET A 72 5.13 -8.73 3.56
N LEU A 73 5.78 -7.56 3.59
CA LEU A 73 6.08 -6.89 4.86
C LEU A 73 4.81 -6.32 5.51
N LEU A 74 3.90 -5.73 4.73
CA LEU A 74 2.58 -5.31 5.21
C LEU A 74 1.79 -6.50 5.78
N LYS A 75 1.78 -7.65 5.08
CA LYS A 75 1.14 -8.88 5.58
C LYS A 75 1.74 -9.32 6.91
N LYS A 76 3.08 -9.33 7.01
CA LYS A 76 3.79 -9.75 8.23
C LYS A 76 3.51 -8.82 9.42
N LEU A 77 3.56 -7.50 9.22
CA LEU A 77 3.49 -6.52 10.31
C LEU A 77 2.06 -6.14 10.72
N SER A 78 1.10 -6.22 9.80
CA SER A 78 -0.30 -5.89 10.10
C SER A 78 -1.01 -6.92 10.98
N GLY A 79 -0.45 -8.12 11.14
CA GLY A 79 -1.14 -9.25 11.76
C GLY A 79 -2.39 -9.71 11.01
N GLN A 80 -2.69 -9.13 9.83
CA GLN A 80 -3.82 -9.54 9.01
C GLN A 80 -3.47 -10.88 8.34
N THR A 81 -4.04 -11.97 8.86
CA THR A 81 -4.08 -13.23 8.12
C THR A 81 -4.92 -12.98 6.87
N THR A 82 -4.30 -13.03 5.69
CA THR A 82 -5.10 -13.06 4.46
C THR A 82 -5.98 -14.30 4.57
N SER A 83 -7.29 -14.12 4.55
CA SER A 83 -8.18 -15.19 4.13
C SER A 83 -7.82 -15.44 2.67
N ASP A 84 -6.83 -16.29 2.45
CA ASP A 84 -6.56 -16.82 1.11
C ASP A 84 -7.89 -17.41 0.68
N GLY A 85 -8.49 -16.82 -0.36
CA GLY A 85 -9.74 -17.27 -0.94
C GLY A 85 -9.53 -18.62 -1.61
N SER A 86 -9.39 -19.69 -0.82
CA SER A 86 -9.70 -21.03 -1.27
C SER A 86 -11.22 -21.13 -1.35
N SER A 87 -11.79 -20.70 -2.47
CA SER A 87 -13.04 -21.29 -2.93
C SER A 87 -12.72 -22.73 -3.32
N ALA A 88 -12.87 -23.64 -2.35
CA ALA A 88 -13.13 -25.04 -2.66
C ALA A 88 -14.58 -25.14 -3.12
N THR A 89 -14.76 -25.41 -4.41
CA THR A 89 -15.97 -26.02 -4.99
C THR A 89 -15.51 -27.08 -5.96
#